data_AF-A0A7C2J8T4-F1
#
_entry.id   AF-A0A7C2J8T4-F1
#
_cell.length_a   1.000
_cell.length_b   1.000
_cell.length_c   1.000
_cell.angle_alpha   90.00
_cell.angle_beta   90.00
_cell.angle_gamma   90.00
#
_symmetry.space_group_name_H-M   'P 1'
#
loop_
_entity.id
_entity.type
_entity.pdbx_description
1 polymer ?
#
loop_
_entity_poly.entity_id
_entity_poly.type
_entity_poly.pdbx_seq_one_letter_code
_entity_poly.pdbx_strand_id
1 'polypeptide(L)' 'MTTGKVKWFNDQKGYGFIVAEDGREVFVHHSAINMQGHRTLYEGQPVEFEVVQGPKGLQARNVVPK' A
#
# COMPACT_ATOMS: atom_id res chain seq x y z
N MET A 1 6.94 -10.97 -3.73
CA MET A 1 5.95 -10.33 -2.83
C MET A 1 6.68 -9.91 -1.56
N THR A 2 6.24 -8.81 -0.95
CA THR A 2 6.81 -8.14 0.22
C THR A 2 5.69 -7.87 1.22
N THR A 3 6.00 -7.88 2.50
CA THR A 3 5.10 -7.52 3.59
C THR A 3 5.47 -6.17 4.19
N GLY A 4 4.51 -5.55 4.86
CA GLY A 4 4.71 -4.28 5.53
C GLY A 4 3.48 -3.83 6.31
N LYS A 5 3.56 -2.60 6.82
CA LYS A 5 2.45 -1.96 7.54
C LYS A 5 2.10 -0.64 6.88
N VAL A 6 0.82 -0.34 6.80
CA VAL A 6 0.32 0.94 6.31
C VAL A 6 0.77 2.03 7.27
N LYS A 7 1.55 3.00 6.76
CA LYS A 7 1.99 4.17 7.53
C LYS A 7 0.85 5.16 7.68
N TRP A 8 0.11 5.39 6.59
CA TRP A 8 -1.11 6.17 6.56
C TRP A 8 -1.80 5.94 5.21
N PHE A 9 -3.11 6.13 5.17
CA PHE A 9 -3.89 6.12 3.94
C PHE A 9 -4.97 7.19 4.02
N ASN A 10 -5.09 8.01 2.97
CA ASN A 10 -6.15 9.00 2.86
C ASN A 10 -7.25 8.44 1.96
N ASP A 11 -8.34 8.03 2.58
CA ASP A 11 -9.49 7.43 1.92
C ASP A 11 -10.16 8.37 0.90
N GLN A 12 -10.28 9.65 1.24
CA GLN A 12 -10.88 10.66 0.35
C GLN A 12 -10.02 10.91 -0.91
N LYS A 13 -8.70 10.84 -0.78
CA LYS A 13 -7.77 11.04 -1.89
C LYS A 13 -7.39 9.74 -2.60
N GLY A 14 -7.67 8.58 -2.02
CA GLY A 14 -7.38 7.26 -2.60
C GLY A 14 -5.90 6.90 -2.66
N TYR A 15 -5.05 7.45 -1.78
CA TYR A 15 -3.63 7.09 -1.74
C TYR A 15 -3.02 7.19 -0.34
N GLY A 16 -1.87 6.54 -0.17
CA GLY A 16 -1.13 6.49 1.09
C GLY A 16 0.29 5.97 0.93
N PHE A 17 0.87 5.56 2.05
CA PHE A 17 2.19 4.94 2.10
C PHE A 17 2.18 3.70 3.00
N ILE A 18 2.99 2.72 2.60
CA ILE A 18 3.28 1.50 3.34
C ILE A 18 4.76 1.53 3.71
N VAL A 19 5.09 1.16 4.95
CA VAL A 19 6.46 0.87 5.37
C VAL A 19 6.67 -0.63 5.19
N ALA A 20 7.54 -0.99 4.24
CA ALA A 20 7.97 -2.37 4.06
C ALA A 20 8.80 -2.84 5.27
N GLU A 21 8.91 -4.16 5.47
CA GLU A 21 9.71 -4.72 6.58
C GLU A 21 11.18 -4.31 6.58
N ASP A 22 11.74 -3.96 5.42
CA ASP A 22 13.10 -3.45 5.28
C ASP A 22 13.22 -1.93 5.52
N GLY A 23 12.13 -1.28 5.96
CA GLY A 23 12.09 0.13 6.33
C GLY A 23 11.85 1.10 5.17
N ARG A 24 11.72 0.62 3.93
CA ARG A 24 11.43 1.49 2.77
C ARG A 24 9.99 1.98 2.79
N GLU A 25 9.81 3.25 2.42
CA GLU A 25 8.49 3.82 2.18
C GLU A 25 8.04 3.55 0.75
N VAL A 26 6.87 2.94 0.60
CA VAL A 26 6.32 2.51 -0.68
C VAL A 26 4.96 3.18 -0.86
N PHE A 27 4.82 3.93 -1.95
CA PHE A 27 3.57 4.61 -2.29
C PHE A 27 2.47 3.59 -2.62
N VAL A 28 1.24 3.80 -2.18
CA VAL A 28 0.08 2.96 -2.54
C VAL A 28 -1.07 3.82 -3.05
N HIS A 29 -1.66 3.39 -4.17
CA HIS A 29 -2.89 3.97 -4.72
C HIS A 29 -4.04 2.97 -4.55
N HIS A 30 -5.27 3.46 -4.36
CA HIS A 30 -6.44 2.61 -4.14
C HIS A 30 -6.67 1.59 -5.26
N SER A 31 -6.26 1.92 -6.49
CA SER A 31 -6.36 1.01 -7.64
C SER A 31 -5.50 -0.24 -7.52
N ALA A 32 -4.47 -0.22 -6.67
CA ALA A 32 -3.59 -1.34 -6.41
C ALA A 32 -4.11 -2.28 -5.32
N ILE A 33 -5.17 -1.91 -4.60
CA ILE A 33 -5.74 -2.70 -3.50
C ILE A 33 -6.70 -3.75 -4.05
N ASN A 34 -6.33 -5.01 -3.84
CA ASN A 34 -7.09 -6.20 -4.19
C ASN A 34 -8.01 -6.58 -3.03
N MET A 35 -9.15 -5.91 -2.95
CA MET A 35 -10.21 -6.19 -1.99
C MET A 35 -11.58 -6.00 -2.64
N GLN A 36 -12.59 -6.74 -2.16
CA GLN A 36 -13.98 -6.51 -2.54
C GLN A 36 -14.55 -5.32 -1.75
N GLY A 37 -15.42 -4.52 -2.38
CA GLY A 37 -16.01 -3.35 -1.74
C GLY A 37 -15.08 -2.13 -1.76
N HIS A 38 -15.05 -1.38 -0.66
CA HIS A 38 -14.32 -0.13 -0.58
C HIS A 38 -12.81 -0.36 -0.47
N ARG A 39 -12.05 0.13 -1.45
CA ARG A 39 -10.58 -0.06 -1.53
C ARG A 39 -9.86 0.93 -0.63
N THR A 40 -9.81 0.59 0.66
CA THR A 40 -9.19 1.41 1.70
C THR A 40 -8.17 0.61 2.52
N LEU A 41 -7.35 1.33 3.28
CA LEU A 41 -6.35 0.79 4.19
C LEU A 41 -6.38 1.59 5.50
N TYR A 42 -6.06 0.94 6.61
CA TYR A 42 -6.00 1.57 7.92
C TYR A 42 -4.55 1.72 8.40
N GLU A 43 -4.24 2.80 9.12
CA GLU A 43 -2.92 2.97 9.74
C GLU A 43 -2.56 1.77 10.62
N GLY A 44 -1.32 1.30 10.49
CA GLY A 44 -0.82 0.11 11.19
C GLY A 44 -1.26 -1.23 10.60
N GLN A 45 -2.18 -1.24 9.63
CA GLN A 45 -2.70 -2.47 9.04
C GLN A 45 -1.59 -3.26 8.32
N PRO A 46 -1.44 -4.56 8.60
CA PRO A 46 -0.53 -5.42 7.86
C PRO A 46 -1.03 -5.64 6.43
N VAL A 47 -0.10 -5.58 5.48
CA VAL A 47 -0.39 -5.73 4.05
C VAL A 47 0.68 -6.57 3.37
N GLU A 48 0.28 -7.29 2.33
CA GLU A 48 1.17 -7.98 1.41
C GLU A 48 1.04 -7.33 0.03
N PHE A 49 2.16 -7.09 -0.65
CA PHE A 49 2.19 -6.34 -1.90
C PHE A 49 3.44 -6.63 -2.72
N GLU A 50 3.48 -6.13 -3.94
CA GLU A 50 4.65 -6.12 -4.80
C GLU A 50 5.22 -4.72 -4.91
N VAL A 51 6.53 -4.58 -4.74
CA VAL A 51 7.23 -3.30 -4.93
C VAL A 51 7.63 -3.18 -6.40
N VAL A 52 7.23 -2.09 -7.05
CA VAL A 52 7.65 -1.77 -8.41
C VAL A 52 8.18 -0.35 -8.49
N GLN A 53 9.09 -0.09 -9.43
CA GLN A 53 9.57 1.25 -9.72
C GLN A 53 8.53 2.01 -10.55
N GLY A 54 8.07 3.15 -10.07
CA GLY A 54 7.16 4.05 -10.76
C GLY A 54 7.79 5.41 -11.08
N PRO A 55 7.05 6.27 -11.81
CA PRO A 55 7.49 7.62 -12.16
C PRO A 55 7.71 8.53 -10.93
N LYS A 56 7.13 8.17 -9.77
CA LYS A 56 7.24 8.91 -8.50
C LYS A 56 8.05 8.16 -7.43
N GLY A 57 8.82 7.15 -7.81
CA GLY A 57 9.56 6.29 -6.87
C GLY A 57 8.91 4.92 -6.68
N LEU A 58 9.21 4.27 -5.55
CA LEU A 58 8.70 2.94 -5.23
C LEU A 58 7.18 2.99 -5.00
N GLN A 59 6.45 2.11 -5.69
CA GLN A 59 5.00 1.98 -5.55
C GLN A 59 4.59 0.52 -5.33
N ALA A 60 3.49 0.33 -4.62
CA ALA A 60 2.91 -0.96 -4.30
C ALA A 60 1.93 -1.40 -5.40
N ARG A 61 1.97 -2.67 -5.75
CA ARG A 61 1.03 -3.36 -6.64
C ARG A 61 0.45 -4.58 -5.95
N ASN A 62 -0.70 -5.04 -6.43
CA ASN A 62 -1.36 -6.25 -5.94
C ASN A 62 -1.48 -6.28 -4.41
N VAL A 63 -1.85 -5.15 -3.82
CA VAL A 63 -1.90 -4.96 -2.36
C VAL A 63 -3.06 -5.75 -1.80
N VAL A 64 -2.77 -6.70 -0.92
CA VAL A 64 -3.76 -7.50 -0.19
C VAL A 64 -3.68 -7.11 1.28
N PRO A 65 -4.73 -6.50 1.84
CA PRO A 65 -4.83 -6.29 3.28
C PRO A 65 -4.92 -7.64 4.02
N LYS A 66 -4.18 -7.78 5.12
CA LYS A 66 -4.20 -8.97 5.98
C LYS A 66 -5.10 -8.74 7.20
#